data_AF-A0A3S1CGE0-F1
#
_entry.id   AF-A0A3S1CGE0-F1
#
_cell.length_a   1.000
_cell.length_b   1.000
_cell.length_c   1.000
_cell.angle_alpha   90.00
_cell.angle_beta   90.00
_cell.angle_gamma   90.00
#
_symmetry.space_group_name_H-M   'P 1'
#
loop_
_entity.id
_entity.type
_entity.pdbx_description
1 polymer ?
#
loop_
_entity_poly.entity_id
_entity_poly.type
_entity_poly.pdbx_seq_one_letter_code
_entity_poly.pdbx_strand_id
1 'polypeptide(L)'
;MVSSALKPNVQSLQEDVVDLLEQISSLMGYASDVLSNDNDNKYIQFQHQVQSEANKVKNLELRMAIVAPMKAGKSTIVNAIAGQEILPSRNSALFGIG
;
A
#
# COMPACT_ATOMS: atom_id res chain seq x y z
N MET A 1 -31.27 21.66 8.16
CA MET A 1 -30.66 20.50 8.84
C MET A 1 -29.43 20.12 8.03
N VAL A 2 -28.24 20.39 8.56
CA VAL A 2 -26.98 20.27 7.81
C VAL A 2 -26.55 18.81 7.84
N SER A 3 -26.54 18.17 6.66
CA SER A 3 -25.95 16.84 6.46
C SER A 3 -24.44 16.95 6.65
N SER A 4 -23.95 16.68 7.87
CA SER A 4 -22.51 16.46 8.08
C SER A 4 -22.18 15.10 7.46
N ALA A 5 -21.73 15.10 6.20
CA ALA A 5 -21.02 13.97 5.67
C ALA A 5 -19.86 13.68 6.63
N LEU A 6 -19.95 12.56 7.37
CA LEU A 6 -18.87 12.03 8.19
C LEU A 6 -17.68 11.88 7.25
N LYS A 7 -16.71 12.80 7.35
CA LYS A 7 -15.43 12.62 6.67
C LYS A 7 -14.84 11.37 7.32
N PRO A 8 -14.68 10.24 6.60
CA PRO A 8 -14.13 9.05 7.20
C PRO A 8 -12.76 9.41 7.77
N ASN A 9 -12.55 9.10 9.05
CA ASN A 9 -11.25 9.26 9.66
C ASN A 9 -10.29 8.29 8.97
N VAL A 10 -9.09 8.73 8.56
CA VAL A 10 -8.18 7.88 7.77
C VAL A 10 -7.83 6.61 8.54
N GLN A 11 -7.68 6.71 9.86
CA GLN A 11 -7.42 5.54 10.71
C GLN A 11 -8.62 4.60 10.80
N SER A 12 -9.86 5.12 10.91
CA SER A 12 -11.03 4.23 10.96
C SER A 12 -11.25 3.52 9.63
N LEU A 13 -11.08 4.25 8.52
CA LEU A 13 -11.17 3.66 7.18
C LEU A 13 -10.07 2.62 6.95
N GLN A 14 -8.88 2.86 7.47
CA GLN A 14 -7.78 1.90 7.41
C GLN A 14 -8.13 0.62 8.17
N GLU A 15 -8.61 0.74 9.42
CA GLU A 15 -9.05 -0.39 10.23
C GLU A 15 -10.15 -1.20 9.51
N ASP A 16 -11.20 -0.53 9.03
CA ASP A 16 -12.30 -1.17 8.30
C ASP A 16 -11.81 -1.96 7.07
N VAL A 17 -10.87 -1.40 6.31
CA VAL A 17 -10.31 -2.04 5.11
C VAL A 17 -9.40 -3.20 5.48
N VAL A 18 -8.59 -3.10 6.54
CA VAL A 18 -7.76 -4.21 7.03
C VAL A 18 -8.64 -5.37 7.45
N ASP A 19 -9.67 -5.11 8.26
CA ASP A 19 -10.61 -6.13 8.74
C ASP A 19 -11.32 -6.84 7.59
N LEU A 20 -11.71 -6.09 6.55
CA LEU A 20 -12.32 -6.68 5.35
C LEU A 20 -11.34 -7.58 4.60
N LEU A 21 -10.09 -7.15 4.42
CA LEU A 21 -9.08 -7.95 3.71
C LEU A 21 -8.70 -9.22 4.50
N GLU A 22 -8.66 -9.15 5.83
CA GLU A 22 -8.45 -10.33 6.68
C GLU A 22 -9.61 -11.33 6.57
N GLN A 23 -10.86 -10.86 6.53
CA GLN A 23 -12.03 -11.71 6.28
C GLN A 23 -11.96 -12.41 4.91
N ILE A 24 -11.58 -11.67 3.87
CA ILE A 24 -11.40 -12.25 2.52
C ILE A 24 -10.28 -13.29 2.52
N SER A 25 -9.15 -13.01 3.18
CA SER A 25 -8.03 -13.96 3.32
C SER A 25 -8.48 -15.27 3.98
N SER A 26 -9.24 -15.18 5.08
CA SER A 26 -9.80 -16.35 5.77
C SER A 26 -10.77 -17.14 4.89
N LEU A 27 -11.65 -16.45 4.15
CA LEU A 27 -12.58 -17.09 3.22
C LEU A 27 -11.86 -17.81 2.08
N MET A 28 -10.78 -17.23 1.56
CA MET A 28 -9.95 -17.86 0.52
C MET A 28 -9.20 -19.09 1.04
N GLY A 29 -8.70 -19.05 2.28
CA GLY A 29 -8.11 -20.21 2.94
C GLY A 29 -9.12 -21.34 3.12
N TYR A 30 -10.32 -21.03 3.60
CA TYR A 30 -11.41 -22.00 3.72
C TYR A 30 -11.82 -22.59 2.36
N ALA A 31 -11.97 -21.74 1.34
CA ALA A 31 -12.29 -22.19 -0.02
C ALA A 31 -11.18 -23.08 -0.57
N SER A 32 -9.91 -22.79 -0.28
CA SER A 32 -8.81 -23.68 -0.63
C SER A 32 -8.99 -25.05 0.02
N ASP A 33 -9.23 -25.13 1.32
CA ASP A 33 -9.36 -26.40 2.04
C ASP A 33 -10.52 -27.26 1.53
N VAL A 34 -11.66 -26.63 1.22
CA VAL A 34 -12.87 -27.32 0.74
C VAL A 34 -12.80 -27.70 -0.73
N LEU A 35 -12.17 -26.86 -1.56
CA LEU A 35 -12.12 -27.03 -3.02
C LEU A 35 -10.80 -27.63 -3.51
N SER A 36 -9.93 -28.09 -2.60
CA SER A 36 -8.65 -28.77 -2.89
C SER A 36 -8.88 -30.06 -3.69
N ASN A 37 -9.08 -29.90 -4.99
CA ASN A 37 -8.67 -30.88 -5.99
C ASN A 37 -7.23 -30.53 -6.37
N ASP A 38 -6.34 -31.52 -6.38
CA ASP A 38 -4.85 -31.47 -6.46
C ASP A 38 -4.19 -30.46 -7.44
N ASN A 39 -4.95 -29.80 -8.31
CA ASN A 39 -4.43 -28.95 -9.39
C ASN A 39 -4.70 -27.44 -9.23
N ASP A 40 -5.58 -27.00 -8.32
CA ASP A 40 -6.01 -25.60 -8.23
C ASP A 40 -5.51 -24.87 -6.96
N ASN A 41 -4.18 -24.67 -6.87
CA ASN A 41 -3.52 -23.80 -5.88
C ASN A 41 -3.88 -22.30 -5.99
N LYS A 42 -4.90 -21.96 -6.79
CA LYS A 42 -5.33 -20.59 -7.09
C LYS A 42 -5.83 -19.86 -5.85
N TYR A 43 -6.56 -20.54 -4.96
CA TYR A 43 -7.10 -19.95 -3.74
C TYR A 43 -5.99 -19.61 -2.73
N ILE A 44 -4.97 -20.46 -2.60
CA ILE A 44 -3.77 -20.19 -1.79
C ILE A 44 -3.02 -18.97 -2.35
N GLN A 45 -2.85 -18.90 -3.67
CA GLN A 45 -2.20 -17.74 -4.31
C GLN A 45 -2.99 -16.44 -4.05
N PHE A 46 -4.31 -16.47 -4.17
CA PHE A 46 -5.14 -15.30 -3.86
C PHE A 46 -5.11 -14.93 -2.38
N GLN A 47 -5.12 -15.90 -1.47
CA GLN A 47 -4.98 -15.65 -0.04
C GLN A 47 -3.68 -14.89 0.25
N HIS A 48 -2.54 -15.33 -0.34
CA HIS A 48 -1.26 -14.63 -0.17
C HIS A 48 -1.28 -13.20 -0.75
N GLN A 49 -1.93 -12.99 -1.90
CA GLN A 49 -2.07 -11.66 -2.49
C GLN A 49 -2.88 -10.74 -1.59
N VAL A 50 -4.04 -11.20 -1.10
CA VAL A 50 -4.91 -10.44 -0.20
C VAL A 50 -4.19 -10.10 1.10
N GLN A 51 -3.44 -11.05 1.67
CA GLN A 51 -2.63 -10.81 2.87
C GLN A 51 -1.54 -9.75 2.64
N SER A 52 -0.91 -9.75 1.47
CA SER A 52 0.08 -8.74 1.10
C SER A 52 -0.53 -7.34 0.99
N GLU A 53 -1.70 -7.22 0.36
CA GLU A 53 -2.42 -5.94 0.29
C GLU A 53 -2.92 -5.46 1.67
N ALA A 54 -3.40 -6.37 2.51
CA ALA A 54 -3.80 -6.06 3.90
C ALA A 54 -2.63 -5.45 4.69
N ASN A 55 -1.43 -6.02 4.55
CA ASN A 55 -0.22 -5.50 5.19
C ASN A 55 0.16 -4.09 4.69
N LYS A 56 0.03 -3.82 3.39
CA LYS A 56 0.29 -2.47 2.84
C LYS A 56 -0.68 -1.44 3.41
N VAL A 57 -1.97 -1.77 3.48
CA VAL A 57 -2.99 -0.89 4.08
C VAL A 57 -2.71 -0.69 5.57
N LYS A 58 -2.39 -1.76 6.30
CA LYS A 58 -2.04 -1.71 7.73
C LYS A 58 -0.81 -0.84 8.04
N ASN A 59 0.16 -0.80 7.13
CA ASN A 59 1.35 0.03 7.28
C ASN A 59 1.19 1.45 6.70
N LEU A 60 0.00 1.82 6.19
CA LEU A 60 -0.23 3.06 5.45
C LEU A 60 0.80 3.25 4.31
N GLU A 61 1.19 2.16 3.65
CA GLU A 61 2.15 2.17 2.55
C GLU A 61 1.52 2.76 1.29
N LEU A 62 1.52 4.08 1.19
CA LEU A 62 1.17 4.79 -0.04
C LEU A 62 2.41 4.91 -0.93
N ARG A 63 2.43 4.21 -2.07
CA ARG A 63 3.48 4.40 -3.08
C ARG A 63 3.12 5.51 -4.04
N MET A 64 3.95 6.54 -4.08
CA MET A 64 3.92 7.58 -5.11
C MET A 64 5.19 7.47 -5.96
N ALA A 65 5.04 7.26 -7.26
CA ALA A 65 6.15 7.34 -8.20
C ALA A 65 6.38 8.80 -8.62
N ILE A 66 7.62 9.29 -8.47
CA ILE A 66 8.02 10.63 -8.91
C ILE A 66 9.04 10.50 -10.04
N VAL A 67 8.66 10.93 -11.25
CA VAL A 67 9.52 10.90 -12.43
C VAL A 67 9.84 12.33 -12.85
N ALA A 68 11.12 12.66 -12.94
CA ALA A 68 11.57 13.93 -13.51
C ALA A 68 12.96 13.79 -14.14
N PRO A 69 13.33 14.65 -15.11
CA PRO A 69 14.67 14.68 -15.70
C PRO A 69 15.79 14.79 -14.65
N MET A 70 16.99 14.31 -14.97
CA MET A 70 18.16 14.53 -14.11
C MET A 70 18.35 16.04 -13.88
N LYS A 71 18.66 16.44 -12.64
CA LYS A 71 18.78 17.84 -12.19
C LYS A 71 17.48 18.67 -12.13
N ALA A 72 16.30 18.08 -12.35
CA ALA A 72 15.01 18.79 -12.22
C ALA A 72 14.50 18.98 -10.77
N GLY A 73 15.32 18.68 -9.74
CA GLY A 73 14.92 18.88 -8.34
C GLY A 73 13.99 17.80 -7.76
N LYS A 74 14.14 16.53 -8.15
CA LYS A 74 13.35 15.41 -7.58
C LYS A 74 13.40 15.36 -6.05
N SER A 75 14.61 15.44 -5.47
CA SER A 75 14.80 15.49 -4.02
C SER A 75 14.13 16.72 -3.40
N THR A 76 14.10 17.85 -4.11
CA THR A 76 13.41 19.07 -3.67
C THR A 76 11.90 18.85 -3.60
N ILE A 77 11.30 18.19 -4.59
CA ILE A 77 9.86 17.85 -4.58
C ILE A 77 9.55 16.87 -3.44
N VAL A 78 10.37 15.84 -3.26
CA VAL A 78 10.21 14.87 -2.16
C VAL A 78 10.27 15.55 -0.80
N ASN A 79 11.25 16.43 -0.57
CA ASN A 79 11.37 17.19 0.68
C ASN A 79 10.20 18.15 0.88
N ALA A 80 9.69 18.77 -0.18
CA ALA A 80 8.52 19.65 -0.11
C ALA A 80 7.24 18.88 0.25
N ILE A 81 7.05 17.67 -0.29
CA ILE A 81 5.93 16.78 0.06
C ILE A 81 6.06 16.29 1.51
N ALA A 82 7.26 15.91 1.93
CA ALA A 82 7.52 15.46 3.30
C ALA A 82 7.49 16.59 4.34
N GLY A 83 7.53 17.86 3.91
CA GLY A 83 7.61 19.03 4.78
C GLY A 83 8.94 19.18 5.53
N GLN A 84 9.95 18.37 5.19
CA GLN A 84 11.26 18.35 5.85
C GLN A 84 12.36 17.89 4.88
N GLU A 85 13.62 18.27 5.14
CA GLU A 85 14.76 17.77 4.35
C GLU A 85 15.10 16.32 4.69
N ILE A 86 14.47 15.38 3.99
CA ILE A 86 14.74 13.93 4.11
C ILE A 86 15.79 13.41 3.13
N LEU A 87 15.93 14.06 1.96
CA LEU A 87 16.91 13.69 0.94
C LEU A 87 17.86 14.85 0.65
N PRO A 88 19.15 14.57 0.37
CA PRO A 88 20.10 15.62 0.00
C PRO A 88 19.64 16.32 -1.29
N SER A 89 19.44 17.64 -1.19
CA SER A 89 18.90 18.49 -2.26
C SER A 89 19.96 18.98 -3.25
N ARG A 90 21.25 18.77 -2.95
CA ARG A 90 22.39 19.23 -3.76
C ARG A 90 23.22 18.05 -4.28
N ASN A 91 23.13 17.85 -5.60
CA ASN A 91 24.11 17.34 -6.56
C ASN A 91 25.37 16.53 -6.11
N SER A 92 25.34 15.75 -5.04
CA SER A 92 26.18 14.56 -4.91
C SER A 92 25.43 13.42 -5.59
N ALA A 93 25.89 13.06 -6.78
CA ALA A 93 25.40 11.89 -7.48
C ALA A 93 25.67 10.66 -6.63
N LEU A 94 24.63 10.12 -6.01
CA LEU A 94 24.52 8.72 -5.65
C LEU A 94 23.13 8.24 -6.08
N PHE A 95 22.95 8.11 -7.39
CA PHE A 95 21.94 7.17 -7.90
C PHE A 95 22.55 5.78 -7.71
N GLY A 96 22.13 5.13 -6.64
CA GLY A 96 22.44 3.73 -6.38
C GLY A 96 21.95 2.86 -7.54
N ILE A 97 22.89 2.09 -8.05
CA ILE A 97 22.78 0.97 -8.98
C ILE A 97 21.57 0.07 -8.76
N GLY A 98 20.94 -0.27 -9.89
CA GLY A 98 19.98 -1.35 -10.10
C GLY A 98 19.87 -1.55 -11.60
#